data_AF-A0AAU4UH43-F1
#
_entry.id   AF-A0AAU4UH43-F1
#
_cell.length_a   1.000
_cell.length_b   1.000
_cell.length_c   1.000
_cell.angle_alpha   90.00
_cell.angle_beta   90.00
_cell.angle_gamma   90.00
#
_symmetry.space_group_name_H-M   'P 1'
#
loop_
_entity.id
_entity.type
_entity.pdbx_description
1 polymer ?
#
loop_
_entity_poly.entity_id
_entity_poly.type
_entity_poly.pdbx_seq_one_letter_code
_entity_poly.pdbx_strand_id
1 'polypeptide(L)' 'MGRDEHDCPVCGQHVTTVVRRYKTLGAWVPKWVAGPCRNTECEAYVDPEAEAAAGSGAKGGPATRRH' A
#
# COMPACT_ATOMS: atom_id res chain seq x y z
N MET A 1 14.13 -12.84 13.85
CA MET A 1 14.45 -12.54 12.44
C MET A 1 13.14 -12.49 11.67
N GLY A 2 12.63 -11.41 11.09
CA GLY A 2 12.92 -9.98 11.23
C GLY A 2 11.57 -9.27 11.14
N ARG A 3 11.26 -8.39 12.09
CA ARG A 3 10.27 -7.35 11.86
C ARG A 3 10.98 -6.44 10.86
N ASP A 4 10.66 -6.59 9.58
CA ASP A 4 11.15 -5.73 8.51
C ASP A 4 10.84 -4.30 8.96
N GLU A 5 11.87 -3.62 9.46
CA GLU A 5 11.79 -2.25 9.95
C GLU A 5 11.65 -1.41 8.70
N HIS A 6 10.41 -1.30 8.23
CA HIS A 6 10.09 -0.44 7.14
C HIS A 6 10.12 0.97 7.68
N ASP A 7 11.26 1.62 7.49
CA ASP A 7 11.42 3.03 7.79
C ASP A 7 11.19 3.85 6.52
N CYS A 8 10.62 5.03 6.68
CA CYS A 8 10.58 6.00 5.62
C CYS A 8 12.03 6.40 5.26
N PRO A 9 12.48 6.25 4.00
CA PRO A 9 13.85 6.58 3.63
C PRO A 9 14.16 8.08 3.70
N VAL A 10 13.14 8.94 3.88
CA VAL A 10 13.29 10.39 3.94
C VAL A 10 13.46 10.89 5.38
N CYS A 11 12.53 10.51 6.26
CA CYS A 11 12.54 10.99 7.65
C CYS A 11 12.98 9.93 8.68
N GLY A 12 13.24 8.68 8.25
CA GLY A 12 13.64 7.58 9.12
C GLY A 12 12.55 7.11 10.09
N GLN A 13 11.32 7.60 9.96
CA GLN A 13 10.21 7.18 10.83
C GLN A 13 9.69 5.80 10.43
N HIS A 14 9.35 5.00 11.43
CA HIS A 14 8.71 3.70 11.24
C HIS A 14 7.39 3.86 10.49
N VAL A 15 7.22 3.08 9.43
CA VAL A 15 5.98 2.98 8.67
C VAL A 15 5.37 1.58 8.85
N THR A 16 4.05 1.51 8.72
CA THR A 16 3.33 0.23 8.80
C THR A 16 3.65 -0.63 7.58
N THR A 17 3.80 -1.94 7.73
CA THR A 17 3.82 -2.85 6.59
C THR A 17 2.42 -3.00 6.00
N VAL A 18 2.27 -2.88 4.68
CA VAL A 18 1.01 -3.09 3.97
C VAL A 18 1.15 -4.18 2.91
N VAL A 19 0.06 -4.89 2.60
CA VAL A 19 0.01 -5.81 1.46
C VAL A 19 -0.39 -5.04 0.22
N ARG A 20 0.50 -4.96 -0.78
CA ARG A 20 0.15 -4.48 -2.12
C ARG A 20 0.13 -5.64 -3.10
N ARG A 21 -0.87 -5.65 -3.98
CA ARG A 21 -0.97 -6.66 -5.04
C ARG A 21 -0.40 -6.09 -6.33
N TYR A 22 0.50 -6.83 -6.97
CA TYR A 22 1.07 -6.46 -8.25
C TYR A 22 0.67 -7.50 -9.30
N LYS A 23 0.44 -7.04 -10.52
CA LYS A 23 0.07 -7.92 -11.63
C LYS A 23 1.35 -8.41 -12.31
N THR A 24 1.55 -9.71 -12.32
CA THR A 24 2.70 -10.37 -12.95
C THR A 24 2.18 -11.51 -13.80
N LEU A 25 2.47 -11.49 -15.11
CA LEU A 25 2.11 -12.56 -16.06
C LEU A 25 0.64 -13.02 -15.97
N GLY A 26 -0.29 -12.08 -15.78
CA GLY A 26 -1.72 -12.36 -15.69
C GLY A 26 -2.24 -12.75 -14.30
N ALA A 27 -1.37 -13.01 -13.33
CA ALA A 27 -1.74 -13.28 -11.94
C ALA A 27 -1.54 -12.05 -11.04
N TRP A 28 -2.31 -11.97 -9.95
CA TRP A 28 -2.16 -10.95 -8.91
C TRP A 28 -1.37 -11.54 -7.73
N VAL A 29 -0.17 -11.03 -7.50
CA VAL A 29 0.72 -11.51 -6.43
C VAL A 29 0.69 -10.53 -5.26
N PRO A 30 0.40 -10.98 -4.02
CA PRO A 30 0.52 -10.13 -2.84
C PRO A 30 1.99 -9.98 -2.43
N LYS A 31 2.40 -8.76 -2.11
CA LYS A 31 3.73 -8.44 -1.58
C LYS A 31 3.59 -7.54 -0.36
N TRP A 32 4.28 -7.91 0.72
CA TRP A 32 4.45 -7.06 1.89
C TRP A 32 5.48 -5.99 1.58
N VAL A 33 5.09 -4.73 1.74
CA VAL A 33 5.94 -3.56 1.46
C VAL A 33 5.78 -2.52 2.56
N ALA A 34 6.75 -1.61 2.64
CA ALA A 34 6.62 -0.38 3.41
C ALA A 34 5.35 0.37 3.01
N GLY A 35 4.54 0.74 4.00
CA GLY A 35 3.37 1.59 3.83
C GLY A 35 3.74 3.06 3.65
N PRO A 36 2.75 3.91 3.38
CA PRO A 36 2.96 5.33 3.19
C PRO A 36 3.45 6.01 4.49
N CYS A 37 4.27 7.05 4.34
CA CYS A 37 4.68 7.86 5.47
C CYS A 37 3.48 8.64 6.03
N ARG A 38 3.32 8.60 7.36
CA ARG A 38 2.25 9.31 8.08
C ARG A 38 2.75 10.53 8.85
N ASN A 39 4.03 10.88 8.73
CA ASN A 39 4.57 12.09 9.31
C ASN A 39 4.20 13.30 8.43
N THR A 40 3.35 14.20 8.93
CA THR A 40 2.88 15.40 8.20
C THR A 40 3.98 16.41 7.90
N GLU A 41 5.12 16.33 8.59
CA GLU A 41 6.30 17.18 8.35
C GLU A 41 7.25 16.58 7.29
N CYS A 42 6.99 15.35 6.85
CA CYS A 42 7.81 14.67 5.85
C CYS A 42 7.36 15.02 4.43
N GLU A 43 8.29 15.28 3.52
CA GLU A 43 7.99 15.47 2.09
C GLU A 43 7.36 14.23 1.44
N ALA A 44 7.60 13.04 2.00
CA ALA A 44 7.00 11.79 1.56
C ALA A 44 5.66 11.48 2.24
N TYR A 45 5.09 12.42 3.02
CA TYR A 45 3.76 12.29 3.58
C TYR A 45 2.75 12.05 2.47
N VAL A 46 1.95 10.99 2.62
CA VAL A 46 0.83 10.78 1.72
C VAL A 46 -0.47 10.92 2.46
N ASP A 47 -1.31 11.80 1.94
CA ASP A 47 -2.64 12.03 2.47
C ASP A 47 -3.49 10.75 2.32
N PRO A 48 -4.14 10.26 3.40
CA PRO A 48 -4.98 9.07 3.33
C PRO A 48 -6.06 9.13 2.25
N GLU A 49 -6.63 10.31 1.97
CA GLU A 49 -7.66 10.50 0.95
C GLU A 49 -7.07 10.34 -0.46
N ALA A 50 -5.87 10.87 -0.67
CA ALA A 50 -5.13 10.72 -1.92
C ALA A 50 -4.73 9.24 -2.17
N GLU A 51 -4.34 8.52 -1.12
CA GLU A 51 -4.01 7.09 -1.19
C GLU A 51 -5.23 6.23 -1.56
N ALA A 52 -6.41 6.52 -0.99
CA ALA A 52 -7.64 5.80 -1.31
C ALA A 52 -8.06 5.99 -2.78
N ALA A 53 -7.82 7.18 -3.33
CA ALA A 53 -8.03 7.49 -4.74
C ALA A 53 -7.01 6.76 -5.65
N ALA A 54 -5.73 6.72 -5.27
CA ALA A 54 -4.67 6.06 -6.04
C ALA A 54 -4.70 4.52 -5.98
N GLY A 55 -5.16 3.95 -4.86
CA GLY A 55 -5.32 2.50 -4.67
C GLY A 55 -6.51 1.89 -5.41
N SER A 56 -7.43 2.72 -5.90
CA SER A 56 -8.63 2.29 -6.64
C SER A 56 -8.39 2.03 -8.14
N GLY A 57 -7.15 1.69 -8.50
CA GLY A 57 -6.74 1.29 -9.86
C GLY A 57 -6.95 -0.19 -10.20
N ALA A 58 -7.59 -1.00 -9.34
CA ALA A 58 -7.98 -2.37 -9.66
C ALA A 58 -9.50 -2.49 -9.62
N LYS A 59 -10.11 -2.38 -10.81
CA LYS A 59 -11.51 -2.67 -11.12
C LYS A 59 -12.02 -3.82 -10.24
N GLY A 60 -12.96 -3.50 -9.35
CA GLY A 60 -13.85 -4.51 -8.78
C GLY A 60 -14.49 -5.26 -9.94
N GLY A 61 -14.16 -6.55 -10.09
CA GLY A 61 -14.99 -7.45 -10.88
C GLY A 61 -16.38 -7.49 -10.23
N PRO A 62 -17.48 -7.52 -11.01
CA PRO A 62 -18.80 -7.44 -10.43
C PRO A 62 -19.02 -8.68 -9.55
N ALA A 63 -19.33 -8.46 -8.28
CA ALA A 63 -19.83 -9.48 -7.39
C ALA A 63 -21.22 -9.90 -7.86
N THR A 64 -21.32 -10.90 -8.75
CA THR A 64 -22.61 -11.55 -9.00
C THR A 64 -22.89 -12.49 -7.84
N ARG A 65 -23.64 -11.99 -6.85
CA ARG A 65 -24.34 -12.82 -5.87
C ARG A 65 -25.38 -13.64 -6.63
N ARG A 66 -25.25 -14.96 -6.68
CA ARG A 66 -26.29 -15.86 -7.17
C ARG A 66 -27.02 -16.47 -5.97
N HIS A 67 -28.34 -16.32 -5.98
CA HIS A 67 -29.31 -16.95 -5.06
C HIS A 67 -29.55 -18.40 -5.46
#